data_AF-A0A9E6A272-F1
#
_entry.id   AF-A0A9E6A272-F1
#
_cell.length_a   1.000
_cell.length_b   1.000
_cell.length_c   1.000
_cell.angle_alpha   90.00
_cell.angle_beta   90.00
_cell.angle_gamma   90.00
#
_symmetry.space_group_name_H-M   'P 1'
#
loop_
_entity.id
_entity.type
_entity.pdbx_description
1 polymer ?
#
loop_
_entity_poly.entity_id
_entity_poly.type
_entity_poly.pdbx_seq_one_letter_code
_entity_poly.pdbx_strand_id
1 'polypeptide(L)' 'MNLRTSPWTFHTQVLTRALNDLESACSAAPNTQEYKFYRAEAPVVLEEAREALAALTRYVQDLESPLPNEQPTETRE' A
#
# COMPACT_ATOMS: atom_id res chain seq x y z
N MET A 1 -17.74 -6.66 -12.31
CA MET A 1 -16.27 -6.69 -12.16
C MET A 1 -15.91 -7.76 -11.14
N ASN A 2 -15.07 -8.71 -11.51
CA ASN A 2 -14.67 -9.81 -10.63
C ASN A 2 -13.63 -9.25 -9.64
N LEU A 3 -14.06 -8.87 -8.43
CA LEU A 3 -13.23 -8.22 -7.40
C LEU A 3 -12.05 -9.09 -6.89
N ARG A 4 -11.97 -10.34 -7.34
CA ARG A 4 -11.02 -11.34 -6.83
C ARG A 4 -9.57 -11.17 -7.30
N THR A 5 -9.31 -10.29 -8.29
CA THR A 5 -7.96 -10.10 -8.84
C THR A 5 -7.70 -8.64 -9.21
N SER A 6 -8.08 -7.70 -8.34
CA SER A 6 -7.60 -6.33 -8.49
C SER A 6 -6.12 -6.27 -8.05
N PRO A 7 -5.21 -5.68 -8.84
CA PRO A 7 -3.81 -5.49 -8.42
C PRO A 7 -3.70 -4.71 -7.09
N TRP A 8 -4.72 -3.94 -6.74
CA TRP A 8 -4.82 -3.20 -5.48
C TRP A 8 -5.14 -4.08 -4.27
N THR A 9 -5.78 -5.24 -4.49
CA THR A 9 -6.03 -6.22 -3.43
C THR A 9 -4.72 -6.74 -2.85
N PHE A 10 -3.72 -6.96 -3.72
CA PHE A 10 -2.38 -7.36 -3.29
C PHE A 10 -1.74 -6.29 -2.38
N HIS A 11 -1.66 -5.04 -2.84
CA HIS A 11 -1.06 -3.96 -2.05
C HIS A 11 -1.79 -3.73 -0.72
N THR A 12 -3.12 -3.86 -0.70
CA THR A 12 -3.92 -3.76 0.53
C THR A 12 -3.59 -4.90 1.50
N GLN A 13 -3.43 -6.12 0.99
CA GLN A 13 -3.06 -7.29 1.81
C GLN A 13 -1.64 -7.16 2.38
N VAL A 14 -0.67 -6.74 1.56
CA VAL A 14 0.71 -6.49 1.98
C VAL A 14 0.74 -5.43 3.08
N LEU A 15 0.08 -4.29 2.87
CA LEU A 15 0.03 -3.22 3.86
C LEU A 15 -0.63 -3.68 5.17
N THR A 16 -1.74 -4.42 5.08
CA THR A 16 -2.44 -4.94 6.27
C THR A 16 -1.54 -5.88 7.07
N ARG A 17 -0.88 -6.83 6.39
CA ARG A 17 0.05 -7.76 7.05
C ARG A 17 1.20 -7.02 7.70
N ALA A 18 1.83 -6.09 6.98
CA ALA A 18 2.98 -5.38 7.48
C ALA A 18 2.66 -4.53 8.71
N LEU A 19 1.49 -3.89 8.74
CA LEU A 19 1.03 -3.16 9.92
C LEU A 19 0.81 -4.07 11.13
N ASN A 20 0.21 -5.26 10.93
CA ASN A 20 0.01 -6.24 12.00
C ASN A 20 1.35 -6.78 12.54
N ASP A 21 2.31 -7.03 11.66
CA ASP A 21 3.65 -7.50 12.04
C ASP A 21 4.40 -6.42 12.84
N LEU A 22 4.26 -5.15 12.47
CA LEU A 22 4.83 -4.02 13.23
C LEU A 22 4.14 -3.80 14.58
N GLU A 23 2.82 -3.94 14.66
CA GLU A 23 2.09 -3.89 15.93
C GLU A 23 2.54 -5.02 16.88
N SER A 24 2.74 -6.22 16.33
CA SER A 24 3.28 -7.37 17.07
C SER A 24 4.71 -7.09 17.55
N ALA A 25 5.54 -6.48 16.71
CA ALA A 25 6.89 -6.06 17.07
C ALA A 25 6.91 -5.06 18.24
N CYS A 26 5.99 -4.09 18.22
CA CYS A 26 5.88 -3.06 19.26
C CYS A 26 5.31 -3.58 20.58
N SER A 27 4.49 -4.63 20.54
CA SER A 27 3.88 -5.24 21.73
C SER A 27 4.72 -6.37 22.33
N ALA A 28 5.71 -6.89 21.60
CA ALA A 28 6.57 -7.96 22.07
C ALA A 28 7.47 -7.53 23.24
N ALA A 29 7.60 -8.39 24.25
CA ALA A 29 8.42 -8.12 25.42
C ALA A 29 9.93 -8.14 25.06
N PRO A 30 10.75 -7.16 25.51
CA PRO A 30 12.12 -6.94 25.02
C PRO A 30 13.11 -8.11 25.16
N ASN A 31 12.80 -9.10 26.01
CA ASN A 31 13.68 -10.22 26.33
C ASN A 31 13.22 -11.55 25.71
N THR A 32 12.17 -11.55 24.88
CA THR A 32 11.69 -12.78 24.24
C THR A 32 12.41 -13.04 22.92
N GLN A 33 12.37 -14.30 22.46
CA GLN A 33 12.84 -14.62 21.12
C GLN A 33 11.96 -13.98 20.05
N GLU A 34 10.66 -13.81 20.31
CA GLU A 34 9.75 -13.12 19.38
C GLU A 34 10.19 -11.67 19.17
N TYR A 35 10.52 -10.92 20.23
CA TYR A 35 11.00 -9.54 20.07
C TYR A 35 12.28 -9.46 19.23
N LYS A 36 13.21 -10.42 19.39
CA LYS A 36 14.43 -10.47 18.57
C LYS A 36 14.12 -10.77 17.11
N PHE A 37 13.19 -11.69 16.86
CA PHE A 37 12.71 -12.01 15.52
C PHE A 37 12.06 -10.78 14.87
N TYR A 38 11.09 -10.16 15.54
CA TYR A 38 10.41 -8.97 15.05
C TYR A 38 11.36 -7.80 14.79
N ARG A 39 12.36 -7.59 15.65
CA ARG A 39 13.38 -6.54 15.45
C ARG A 39 14.23 -6.80 14.20
N ALA A 40 14.54 -8.06 13.90
CA ALA A 40 15.30 -8.43 12.71
C ALA A 40 14.49 -8.23 11.42
N GLU A 41 13.20 -8.55 11.45
CA GLU A 41 12.30 -8.45 10.30
C GLU A 41 11.74 -7.03 10.07
N ALA A 42 11.65 -6.21 11.13
CA ALA A 42 11.03 -4.88 11.10
C ALA A 42 11.50 -3.97 9.94
N PRO A 43 12.79 -3.92 9.56
CA PRO A 43 13.23 -3.11 8.42
C PRO A 43 12.58 -3.54 7.10
N VAL A 44 12.50 -4.85 6.84
CA VAL A 44 11.89 -5.41 5.62
C VAL A 44 10.39 -5.14 5.62
N VAL A 45 9.73 -5.38 6.75
CA VAL A 45 8.29 -5.12 6.92
C VAL A 45 7.95 -3.63 6.69
N LEU A 46 8.80 -2.72 7.17
CA LEU A 46 8.63 -1.28 6.95
C LEU A 46 8.80 -0.87 5.48
N GLU A 47 9.74 -1.51 4.76
CA GLU A 47 9.94 -1.27 3.33
C GLU A 47 8.73 -1.75 2.52
N GLU A 48 8.26 -2.97 2.76
CA GLU A 48 7.06 -3.51 2.11
C GLU A 48 5.81 -2.64 2.37
N ALA A 49 5.62 -2.17 3.60
CA ALA A 49 4.53 -1.27 3.95
C ALA A 49 4.62 0.07 3.19
N ARG A 50 5.82 0.65 3.07
CA ARG A 50 6.05 1.91 2.35
C ARG A 50 5.75 1.78 0.86
N GLU A 51 6.19 0.70 0.24
CA GLU A 51 5.94 0.44 -1.18
C GLU A 51 4.44 0.25 -1.46
N ALA A 52 3.77 -0.57 -0.64
CA ALA A 52 2.34 -0.80 -0.76
C ALA A 52 1.53 0.50 -0.58
N LEU A 53 1.87 1.32 0.42
CA LEU A 53 1.22 2.61 0.65
C LEU A 53 1.45 3.58 -0.52
N ALA A 54 2.66 3.65 -1.06
CA ALA A 54 2.96 4.51 -2.20
C ALA A 54 2.15 4.11 -3.45
N ALA A 55 2.03 2.81 -3.73
CA ALA A 55 1.22 2.30 -4.85
C ALA A 55 -0.27 2.66 -4.68
N LEU A 56 -0.83 2.47 -3.48
CA LEU A 56 -2.23 2.83 -3.20
C LEU A 56 -2.47 4.34 -3.26
N THR A 57 -1.52 5.15 -2.78
CA THR A 57 -1.63 6.62 -2.81
C THR A 57 -1.68 7.12 -4.26
N ARG A 58 -0.80 6.60 -5.13
CA ARG A 58 -0.80 6.94 -6.55
C ARG A 58 -2.12 6.55 -7.21
N TYR A 59 -2.63 5.35 -6.91
CA TYR A 59 -3.92 4.91 -7.45
C TYR A 59 -5.07 5.85 -7.08
N VAL A 60 -5.13 6.28 -5.81
CA VAL A 60 -6.14 7.25 -5.36
C VAL A 60 -5.98 8.57 -6.10
N GLN A 61 -4.75 9.07 -6.25
CA GLN A 61 -4.47 10.30 -7.00
C GLN A 61 -4.88 10.20 -8.49
N ASP A 62 -4.67 9.05 -9.11
CA ASP A 62 -5.08 8.79 -10.50
C ASP A 62 -6.61 8.77 -10.65
N LEU A 63 -7.34 8.29 -9.63
CA LEU A 63 -8.80 8.33 -9.60
C LEU A 63 -9.36 9.74 -9.36
N GLU A 64 -8.67 10.55 -8.55
CA GLU A 64 -9.07 11.91 -8.19
C GLU A 64 -8.65 12.95 -9.24
N SER A 65 -7.71 12.61 -10.12
CA SER A 65 -7.29 13.48 -11.21
C SER A 65 -8.39 13.53 -12.29
N PRO A 66 -9.02 14.70 -12.52
CA PRO A 66 -9.97 14.82 -13.62
C PRO A 66 -9.25 14.56 -14.94
N LEU A 67 -9.84 13.71 -15.79
CA LEU A 67 -9.42 13.56 -17.19
C LEU A 67 -9.24 14.95 -17.79
N PRO A 68 -8.16 15.21 -18.55
CA PRO A 68 -8.03 16.48 -19.25
C PRO A 68 -9.26 16.62 -20.14
N ASN A 69 -10.04 17.68 -19.87
CA ASN A 69 -11.22 18.07 -20.64
C ASN A 69 -10.89 17.88 -22.12
N GLU A 70 -11.59 16.95 -22.79
CA GLU A 70 -11.60 16.91 -24.25
C GLU A 70 -12.12 18.28 -24.69
N GLN A 71 -11.22 19.20 -25.04
CA GLN A 71 -11.62 20.41 -25.73
C GLN A 71 -12.30 19.94 -27.01
N PRO A 72 -13.58 20.31 -27.26
CA PRO A 72 -14.17 20.07 -28.54
C PRO A 72 -13.37 20.90 -29.54
N THR A 73 -12.58 20.23 -30.37
CA THR A 73 -11.98 20.85 -31.55
C THR A 73 -13.15 21.27 -32.43
N GLU A 74 -13.54 22.54 -32.33
CA GLU A 74 -14.47 23.16 -33.25
C GLU A 74 -13.98 22.88 -34.66
N THR A 75 -14.79 22.11 -35.39
CA THR A 75 -14.61 21.88 -36.81
C THR A 75 -14.85 23.22 -37.49
N ARG A 76 -13.78 23.86 -37.97
CA ARG A 76 -13.91 25.00 -38.87
C ARG A 76 -14.00 24.49 -40.30
N GLU A 77 -15.16 24.77 -40.90
CA GLU A 77 -15.57 24.60 -42.30
C GLU A 77 -14.64 25.32 -43.29
#